data_AF-A0A0C3JEJ1-F1
#
_entry.id   AF-A0A0C3JEJ1-F1
#
_cell.length_a   1.000
_cell.length_b   1.000
_cell.length_c   1.000
_cell.angle_alpha   90.00
_cell.angle_beta   90.00
_cell.angle_gamma   90.00
#
_symmetry.space_group_name_H-M   'P 1'
#
loop_
_entity.id
_entity.type
_entity.pdbx_description
1 polymer ?
#
loop_
_entity_poly.entity_id
_entity_poly.type
_entity_poly.pdbx_seq_one_letter_code
_entity_poly.pdbx_strand_id
1 'polypeptide(L)'
;PGIWKFIWNHCIVVNCILQCLQNVRATISAKKFMLATPSAVIIGHKCTFEGHNPEESKVQKIHWKLHSLHCDWPECCNLTQVRGFLSVC
;
A
#
# COMPACT_ATOMS: atom_id res chain seq x y z
N PRO A 1 13.59 19.02 -21.66
CA PRO A 1 14.89 18.61 -21.06
C PRO A 1 14.85 17.89 -19.68
N GLY A 2 13.70 17.77 -18.98
CA GLY A 2 13.65 17.18 -17.62
C GLY A 2 13.08 15.76 -17.52
N ILE A 3 12.02 15.45 -18.28
CA ILE A 3 11.26 14.19 -18.16
C ILE A 3 12.11 12.97 -18.54
N TRP A 4 12.88 13.07 -19.63
CA TRP A 4 13.77 11.99 -20.08
C TRP A 4 14.84 11.63 -19.06
N LYS A 5 15.43 12.65 -18.39
CA LYS A 5 16.44 12.43 -17.34
C LYS A 5 15.82 11.78 -16.11
N PHE A 6 14.59 12.16 -15.75
CA PHE A 6 13.86 11.55 -14.65
C PHE A 6 13.60 10.05 -14.90
N ILE A 7 13.07 9.69 -16.07
CA ILE A 7 12.82 8.29 -16.45
C ILE A 7 14.14 7.50 -16.48
N TRP A 8 15.18 8.06 -17.10
CA TRP A 8 16.50 7.42 -17.16
C TRP A 8 17.07 7.13 -15.77
N ASN A 9 17.04 8.11 -14.87
CA ASN A 9 17.51 7.94 -13.49
C ASN A 9 16.70 6.86 -12.76
N HIS A 10 15.38 6.81 -12.95
CA HIS A 10 14.53 5.77 -12.37
C HIS A 10 14.91 4.38 -12.86
N CYS A 11 15.11 4.22 -14.18
CA CYS A 11 15.53 2.94 -14.77
C CYS A 11 16.90 2.48 -14.26
N ILE A 12 17.87 3.39 -14.08
CA ILE A 12 19.17 3.06 -13.50
C ILE A 12 19.02 2.52 -12.07
N VAL A 13 18.25 3.21 -11.23
CA VAL A 13 18.03 2.80 -9.83
C VAL A 13 17.38 1.42 -9.77
N VAL A 14 16.33 1.20 -10.56
CA VAL A 14 15.65 -0.10 -10.63
C VAL A 14 16.59 -1.20 -11.10
N ASN A 15 17.39 -0.95 -12.15
CA ASN A 15 18.34 -1.93 -12.66
C ASN A 15 19.37 -2.33 -11.59
N CYS A 16 19.92 -1.36 -10.85
CA CYS A 16 20.85 -1.65 -9.75
C CYS A 16 20.19 -2.52 -8.66
N ILE A 17 18.95 -2.22 -8.26
CA ILE A 17 18.21 -3.02 -7.27
C ILE A 17 17.99 -4.45 -7.77
N LEU A 18 17.58 -4.61 -9.04
CA LEU A 18 17.36 -5.92 -9.64
C LEU A 18 18.64 -6.75 -9.72
N GLN A 19 19.77 -6.12 -10.08
CA GLN A 19 21.09 -6.78 -10.08
C GLN A 19 21.51 -7.22 -8.68
N CYS A 20 21.31 -6.38 -7.66
CA CYS A 20 21.59 -6.75 -6.27
C CYS A 20 20.75 -7.95 -5.82
N LEU A 21 19.45 -7.97 -6.15
CA LEU A 21 18.56 -9.09 -5.84
C LEU A 21 18.96 -10.37 -6.58
N GLN A 22 19.38 -10.23 -7.84
CA GLN A 22 19.90 -11.35 -8.63
C GLN A 22 21.18 -11.94 -8.02
N ASN A 23 22.10 -11.10 -7.55
CA ASN A 23 23.36 -11.53 -6.94
C ASN A 23 23.14 -12.38 -5.68
N VAL A 24 22.10 -12.09 -4.90
CA VAL A 24 21.71 -12.88 -3.71
C VAL A 24 20.74 -14.01 -4.04
N ARG A 25 20.47 -14.27 -5.33
CA ARG A 25 19.53 -15.29 -5.83
C ARG A 25 18.10 -15.12 -5.31
N ALA A 26 17.70 -13.88 -5.00
CA ALA A 26 16.32 -13.57 -4.64
C ALA A 26 15.42 -13.60 -5.87
N THR A 27 14.20 -14.09 -5.70
CA THR A 27 13.18 -14.11 -6.76
C THR A 27 12.12 -13.03 -6.52
N ILE A 28 11.77 -12.31 -7.58
CA ILE A 28 10.70 -11.30 -7.55
C ILE A 28 9.47 -11.86 -8.26
N SER A 29 8.32 -11.76 -7.60
CA SER A 29 7.05 -12.09 -8.24
C SER A 29 6.71 -11.04 -9.29
N ALA A 30 6.83 -11.38 -10.57
CA ALA A 30 6.47 -10.48 -11.68
C ALA A 30 5.04 -9.92 -11.55
N LYS A 31 4.09 -10.74 -11.09
CA LYS A 31 2.69 -10.32 -10.87
C LYS A 31 2.51 -9.22 -9.82
N LYS A 32 3.45 -9.11 -8.86
CA LYS A 32 3.40 -8.15 -7.75
C LYS A 32 4.35 -6.97 -7.96
N PHE A 33 5.21 -7.05 -8.96
CA PHE A 33 6.18 -6.02 -9.27
C PHE A 33 5.48 -4.84 -9.94
N MET A 34 5.69 -3.64 -9.40
CA MET A 34 5.17 -2.39 -9.96
C MET A 34 6.37 -1.55 -10.39
N LEU A 35 6.36 -1.10 -11.64
CA LEU A 35 7.42 -0.28 -12.22
C LEU A 35 6.83 1.01 -12.79
N ALA A 36 7.41 2.15 -12.41
CA ALA A 36 7.03 3.47 -12.93
C ALA A 36 5.51 3.76 -12.88
N THR A 37 4.82 3.29 -11.85
CA THR A 37 3.39 3.56 -11.67
C THR A 37 3.18 4.88 -10.89
N PRO A 38 2.13 5.67 -11.20
CA PRO A 38 1.86 6.94 -10.50
C PRO A 38 1.41 6.75 -9.05
N SER A 39 0.99 5.52 -8.70
CA SER A 39 0.70 5.13 -7.33
C SER A 39 1.05 3.66 -7.10
N ALA A 40 1.34 3.31 -5.86
CA ALA A 40 1.66 1.96 -5.43
C ALA A 40 1.17 1.73 -3.99
N VAL A 41 0.75 0.51 -3.67
CA VAL A 41 0.48 0.12 -2.28
C VAL A 41 1.76 -0.40 -1.64
N ILE A 42 2.31 0.34 -0.68
CA ILE A 42 3.54 0.01 0.04
C ILE A 42 3.18 -0.10 1.52
N ILE A 43 3.38 -1.27 2.13
CA ILE A 43 3.08 -1.54 3.55
C ILE A 43 1.61 -1.14 3.89
N GLY A 44 0.69 -1.43 2.97
CA GLY A 44 -0.74 -1.13 3.11
C GLY A 44 -1.09 0.36 3.15
N HIS A 45 -0.24 1.22 2.58
CA HIS A 45 -0.52 2.62 2.30
C HIS A 45 -0.48 2.84 0.79
N LYS A 46 -1.44 3.60 0.27
CA LYS A 46 -1.42 4.06 -1.12
C LYS A 46 -0.47 5.24 -1.20
N CYS A 47 0.73 4.99 -1.71
CA CYS A 47 1.72 6.02 -1.98
C CYS A 47 1.47 6.59 -3.38
N THR A 48 1.34 7.90 -3.47
CA THR A 48 1.29 8.67 -4.71
C THR A 48 2.43 9.68 -4.72
N PHE A 49 2.59 10.41 -5.83
CA PHE A 49 3.52 11.54 -5.87
C PHE A 49 3.20 12.62 -4.83
N GLU A 50 1.91 12.80 -4.49
CA GLU A 50 1.44 13.83 -3.58
C GLU A 50 1.62 13.45 -2.10
N GLY A 51 1.81 12.17 -1.80
CA GLY A 51 2.01 11.70 -0.43
C GLY A 51 1.47 10.30 -0.18
N HIS A 52 1.19 10.02 1.08
CA HIS A 52 0.70 8.71 1.53
C HIS A 52 -0.74 8.82 1.97
N ASN A 53 -1.61 8.06 1.30
CA ASN A 53 -3.01 7.93 1.68
C ASN A 53 -3.26 6.53 2.23
N PRO A 54 -4.26 6.37 3.12
CA PRO A 54 -4.67 5.03 3.54
C PRO A 54 -5.14 4.22 2.32
N GLU A 55 -4.81 2.92 2.32
CA GLU A 55 -5.30 2.03 1.28
C GLU A 55 -6.83 1.93 1.34
N GLU A 56 -7.49 2.02 0.19
CA GLU A 56 -8.94 2.11 0.09
C GLU A 56 -9.67 0.91 0.71
N SER A 57 -9.06 -0.28 0.66
CA SER A 57 -9.55 -1.49 1.34
C SER A 57 -9.56 -1.36 2.87
N LYS A 58 -8.62 -0.61 3.45
CA LYS A 58 -8.58 -0.30 4.89
C LYS A 58 -9.60 0.78 5.23
N VAL A 59 -9.74 1.80 4.39
CA VAL A 59 -10.75 2.85 4.56
C VAL A 59 -12.14 2.25 4.46
N GLN A 60 -12.41 1.36 3.50
CA GLN A 60 -13.72 0.69 3.36
C GLN A 60 -14.10 -0.08 4.62
N LYS A 61 -13.17 -0.78 5.27
CA LYS A 61 -13.43 -1.43 6.59
C LYS A 61 -13.86 -0.44 7.68
N ILE A 62 -13.51 0.84 7.54
CA ILE A 62 -13.85 1.93 8.47
C ILE A 62 -15.06 2.76 7.96
N HIS A 63 -15.25 2.92 6.65
CA HIS A 63 -16.31 3.74 6.06
C HIS A 63 -17.62 2.96 5.89
N TRP A 64 -17.56 1.66 5.59
CA TRP A 64 -18.70 0.75 5.75
C TRP A 64 -19.19 0.73 7.21
N LYS A 65 -18.33 1.17 8.15
CA LYS A 65 -18.61 1.40 9.57
C LYS A 65 -19.29 2.73 9.89
N LEU A 66 -19.38 3.67 8.94
CA LEU A 66 -19.79 5.07 9.21
C LEU A 66 -20.95 5.55 8.34
N HIS A 67 -21.16 4.97 7.15
CA HIS A 67 -22.18 5.42 6.19
C HIS A 67 -23.44 4.54 6.13
N SER A 68 -23.46 3.43 6.86
CA SER A 68 -24.66 2.66 7.13
C SER A 68 -25.15 3.08 8.52
N LEU A 69 -26.39 3.56 8.61
CA LEU A 69 -27.05 3.90 9.88
C LEU A 69 -27.22 2.68 10.81
N HIS A 70 -26.67 1.53 10.42
CA HIS A 70 -26.44 0.32 11.20
C HIS A 70 -24.99 -0.12 10.95
N CYS A 71 -24.17 -0.10 12.01
CA CYS A 71 -22.81 -0.64 11.99
C CYS A 71 -22.84 -2.12 11.55
N ASP A 72 -22.21 -2.46 10.42
CA ASP A 72 -21.94 -3.87 10.09
C ASP A 72 -20.79 -4.47 10.93
N TRP A 73 -20.17 -3.67 11.79
CA TRP A 73 -19.43 -4.19 12.93
C TRP A 73 -20.44 -4.47 14.06
N PRO A 74 -20.59 -5.72 14.51
CA PRO A 74 -21.49 -5.99 15.64
C PRO A 74 -21.08 -5.11 16.82
N GLU A 75 -22.06 -4.61 17.56
CA GLU A 75 -21.80 -3.90 18.80
C GLU A 75 -20.76 -4.66 19.62
N CYS A 76 -19.74 -3.94 20.08
CA CYS A 76 -18.68 -4.57 20.86
C CYS A 76 -19.24 -4.93 22.22
N CYS A 77 -19.75 -6.15 22.36
CA CYS A 77 -20.33 -6.68 23.58
C CYS A 77 -19.28 -7.14 24.59
N ASN A 78 -18.00 -7.16 24.22
CA ASN A 78 -16.92 -7.56 25.12
C ASN A 78 -15.59 -6.83 24.86
N LEU A 79 -14.69 -6.90 25.84
CA LEU A 79 -13.37 -6.27 25.79
C LEU A 79 -12.50 -6.77 24.62
N THR A 80 -12.67 -8.02 24.20
CA THR A 80 -11.93 -8.60 23.07
C THR A 80 -12.29 -7.89 21.76
N GLN A 81 -13.58 -7.63 21.54
CA GLN A 81 -14.08 -6.90 20.38
C GLN A 81 -13.64 -5.44 20.39
N VAL A 82 -13.65 -4.78 21.55
CA VAL A 82 -13.14 -3.40 21.70
C VAL A 82 -11.65 -3.33 21.38
N ARG A 83 -10.85 -4.26 21.89
CA ARG A 83 -9.40 -4.32 21.59
C ARG A 83 -9.13 -4.60 20.13
N GLY A 84 -9.91 -5.51 19.52
CA GLY A 84 -9.83 -5.78 18.08
C GLY A 84 -10.16 -4.54 17.24
N PHE A 85 -11.17 -3.77 17.65
CA PHE A 85 -11.51 -2.50 17.00
C PHE A 85 -10.36 -1.49 17.08
N LEU A 86 -9.86 -1.23 18.28
CA LEU A 86 -8.81 -0.23 18.51
C LEU A 86 -7.46 -0.62 17.87
N SER A 87 -7.25 -1.90 17.58
CA SER A 87 -6.05 -2.38 16.88
C SER A 87 -6.12 -2.20 15.36
N VAL A 88 -7.31 -1.94 14.81
CA VAL A 88 -7.53 -1.75 13.36
C VAL A 88 -7.55 -0.27 12.98
N CYS A 89 -7.90 0.60 13.94
CA CYS A 89 -7.81 2.06 13.83
C CYS A 89 -6.37 2.54 13.97
#